data_AF-A0A0N5B422-F1
#
_entry.id   AF-A0A0N5B422-F1
#
_cell.length_a   1.000
_cell.length_b   1.000
_cell.length_c   1.000
_cell.angle_alpha   90.00
_cell.angle_beta   90.00
_cell.angle_gamma   90.00
#
_symmetry.space_group_name_H-M   'P 1'
#
loop_
_entity.id
_entity.type
_entity.pdbx_description
1 polymer ?
#
loop_
_entity_poly.entity_id
_entity_poly.type
_entity_poly.pdbx_seq_one_letter_code
_entity_poly.pdbx_strand_id
1 'polypeptide(L)'
;ISIGPGCNFIPTIQHETMHALGFTHEQSRADRDKYLKILINNVKDFAIENFLKLQLTDALDYGVPYDYGSAMHYNSHSFSKNGQPTMLPYIPMYEKTIGSKSEATFLDIMVLNLYYCEDICLNKITCKNNGYQDPNSCERCKCLKGFTGRDCSEIERNSLCENQELFADGTRKLLYVDGEKDCVYHIKSKSGNRILIEVKTVSINPTYDYSCRADNKLEVKFQSNKTTSGAFLCEEATQQFISENDHVMIRYTSTKFDNFAEIYYQLQ
;
A
#
# COMPACT_ATOMS: atom_id res chain seq x y z
N ILE A 1 -25.99 -1.31 4.84
CA ILE A 1 -25.13 -0.93 3.70
C ILE A 1 -26.01 -0.25 2.65
N SER A 2 -25.66 0.97 2.23
CA SER A 2 -26.37 1.69 1.16
C SER A 2 -25.40 1.92 -0.01
N ILE A 3 -25.72 1.43 -1.20
CA ILE A 3 -24.93 1.64 -2.42
C ILE A 3 -25.79 2.44 -3.40
N GLY A 4 -25.60 3.75 -3.40
CA GLY A 4 -26.32 4.67 -4.28
C GLY A 4 -25.72 4.80 -5.68
N PRO A 5 -26.38 5.54 -6.59
CA PRO A 5 -25.79 5.92 -7.87
C PRO A 5 -24.42 6.59 -7.69
N GLY A 6 -23.40 6.12 -8.42
CA GLY A 6 -22.01 6.62 -8.30
C GLY A 6 -21.16 5.91 -7.23
N CYS A 7 -21.73 4.98 -6.47
CA CYS A 7 -21.03 4.16 -5.47
C CYS A 7 -20.85 2.69 -5.91
N ASN A 8 -21.28 2.34 -7.13
CA ASN A 8 -21.34 0.96 -7.64
C ASN A 8 -20.01 0.44 -8.20
N PHE A 9 -18.89 0.89 -7.66
CA PHE A 9 -17.54 0.44 -8.03
C PHE A 9 -17.00 -0.52 -6.98
N ILE A 10 -16.20 -1.51 -7.42
CA ILE A 10 -15.68 -2.58 -6.54
C ILE A 10 -15.00 -2.01 -5.27
N PRO A 11 -14.10 -1.00 -5.33
CA PRO A 11 -13.48 -0.43 -4.13
C PRO A 11 -14.49 0.11 -3.11
N THR A 12 -15.53 0.81 -3.57
CA THR A 12 -16.56 1.39 -2.69
C THR A 12 -17.42 0.29 -2.06
N ILE A 13 -17.78 -0.73 -2.83
CA ILE A 13 -18.55 -1.87 -2.31
C ILE A 13 -17.74 -2.60 -1.24
N GLN A 14 -16.44 -2.82 -1.47
CA GLN A 14 -15.54 -3.43 -0.48
C GLN A 14 -15.44 -2.58 0.79
N HIS A 15 -15.23 -1.26 0.67
CA HIS A 15 -15.16 -0.34 1.82
C HIS A 15 -16.41 -0.41 2.71
N GLU A 16 -17.60 -0.31 2.12
CA GLU A 16 -18.87 -0.38 2.87
C GLU A 16 -19.14 -1.78 3.43
N THR A 17 -18.67 -2.82 2.76
CA THR A 17 -18.74 -4.19 3.27
C THR A 17 -17.80 -4.38 4.46
N MET A 18 -16.60 -3.82 4.42
CA MET A 18 -15.65 -3.84 5.54
C MET A 18 -16.22 -3.12 6.77
N HIS A 19 -16.91 -1.98 6.59
CA HIS A 19 -17.65 -1.35 7.67
C HIS A 19 -18.68 -2.30 8.31
N ALA A 20 -19.44 -3.04 7.50
CA ALA A 20 -20.41 -4.01 8.01
C ALA A 20 -19.76 -5.21 8.71
N LEU A 21 -18.50 -5.53 8.39
CA LEU A 21 -17.67 -6.53 9.05
C LEU A 21 -16.92 -5.97 10.28
N GLY A 22 -17.22 -4.74 10.70
CA GLY A 22 -16.71 -4.14 11.93
C GLY A 22 -15.45 -3.27 11.77
N PHE A 23 -15.00 -3.00 10.54
CA PHE A 23 -13.89 -2.06 10.34
C PHE A 23 -14.34 -0.62 10.56
N THR A 24 -13.45 0.16 11.16
CA THR A 24 -13.51 1.63 11.15
C THR A 24 -12.58 2.18 10.07
N HIS A 25 -12.54 3.50 9.94
CA HIS A 25 -11.55 4.14 9.09
C HIS A 25 -10.13 4.08 9.69
N GLU A 26 -9.13 3.88 8.84
CA GLU A 26 -7.73 3.72 9.25
C GLU A 26 -7.20 4.99 9.94
N GLN A 27 -7.59 6.19 9.47
CA GLN A 27 -7.19 7.46 10.11
C GLN A 27 -7.81 7.71 11.49
N SER A 28 -8.74 6.85 11.91
CA SER A 28 -9.37 6.87 13.22
C SER A 28 -8.69 5.92 14.22
N ARG A 29 -7.65 5.19 13.81
CA ARG A 29 -6.88 4.35 14.75
C ARG A 29 -6.35 5.14 15.94
N ALA A 30 -6.28 4.49 17.09
CA ALA A 30 -5.80 5.09 18.34
C ALA A 30 -4.35 5.60 18.24
N ASP A 31 -3.52 4.93 17.44
CA ASP A 31 -2.11 5.22 17.20
C ASP A 31 -1.85 6.13 15.98
N ARG A 32 -2.91 6.60 15.28
CA ARG A 32 -2.77 7.35 14.02
C ARG A 32 -1.92 8.62 14.12
N ASP A 33 -1.83 9.25 15.30
CA ASP A 33 -1.01 10.46 15.51
C ASP A 33 0.51 10.18 15.42
N LYS A 34 0.94 8.91 15.30
CA LYS A 34 2.33 8.56 14.95
C LYS A 34 2.59 8.68 13.44
N TYR A 35 1.53 8.68 12.63
CA TYR A 35 1.58 8.54 11.16
C TYR A 35 1.00 9.76 10.45
N LEU A 36 -0.02 10.40 11.02
CA LEU A 36 -0.74 11.52 10.44
C LEU A 36 -0.78 12.74 11.34
N LYS A 37 -0.74 13.91 10.71
CA LYS A 37 -1.14 15.19 11.28
C LYS A 37 -2.53 15.56 10.78
N ILE A 38 -3.50 15.71 11.69
CA ILE A 38 -4.84 16.23 11.35
C ILE A 38 -4.86 17.76 11.41
N LEU A 39 -5.39 18.38 10.37
CA LEU A 39 -5.54 19.82 10.22
C LEU A 39 -7.00 20.22 10.44
N ILE A 40 -7.47 20.10 11.68
CA ILE A 40 -8.89 20.23 12.03
C ILE A 40 -9.52 21.56 11.60
N ASN A 41 -8.73 22.63 11.56
CA ASN A 41 -9.17 23.95 11.10
C ASN A 41 -9.59 23.99 9.62
N ASN A 42 -9.15 23.01 8.82
CA ASN A 42 -9.54 22.87 7.42
C ASN A 42 -10.76 21.96 7.24
N VAL A 43 -11.23 21.28 8.30
CA VAL A 43 -12.37 20.36 8.26
C VAL A 43 -13.69 21.13 8.36
N LYS A 44 -14.70 20.71 7.61
CA LYS A 44 -16.09 21.19 7.74
C LYS A 44 -16.62 20.87 9.14
N ASP A 45 -17.27 21.83 9.79
CA ASP A 45 -17.62 21.71 11.21
C ASP A 45 -18.50 20.49 11.52
N PHE A 46 -19.42 20.10 10.63
CA PHE A 46 -20.25 18.91 10.78
C PHE A 46 -19.49 17.57 10.64
N ALA A 47 -18.27 17.59 10.13
CA ALA A 47 -17.47 16.40 9.84
C ALA A 47 -16.32 16.21 10.84
N ILE A 48 -16.16 17.08 11.84
CA ILE A 48 -15.09 17.01 12.84
C ILE A 48 -15.06 15.65 13.54
N GLU A 49 -16.23 15.06 13.83
CA GLU A 49 -16.33 13.76 14.49
C GLU A 49 -15.70 12.62 13.68
N ASN A 50 -15.68 12.71 12.34
CA ASN A 50 -15.07 11.70 11.45
C ASN A 50 -13.53 11.64 11.55
N PHE A 51 -12.90 12.59 12.27
CA PHE A 51 -11.45 12.66 12.47
C PHE A 51 -11.05 12.33 13.91
N LEU A 52 -12.01 11.97 14.76
CA LEU A 52 -11.73 11.53 16.12
C LEU A 52 -11.09 10.15 16.11
N LYS A 53 -10.19 9.93 17.07
CA LYS A 53 -9.57 8.62 17.26
C LYS A 53 -10.50 7.72 18.03
N LEU A 54 -10.47 6.43 17.71
CA LEU A 54 -11.02 5.38 18.55
C LEU A 54 -10.22 5.26 19.84
N GLN A 55 -10.90 4.83 20.91
CA GLN A 55 -10.22 4.43 22.13
C GLN A 55 -9.61 3.03 21.93
N LEU A 56 -8.52 2.74 22.65
CA LEU A 56 -7.88 1.42 22.60
C LEU A 56 -8.81 0.29 23.06
N THR A 57 -9.81 0.59 23.89
CA THR A 57 -10.82 -0.38 24.32
C THR A 57 -11.82 -0.75 23.23
N ASP A 58 -11.93 0.08 22.19
CA ASP A 58 -12.96 -0.02 21.17
C ASP A 58 -12.41 -0.56 19.85
N ALA A 59 -11.10 -0.87 19.79
CA ALA A 59 -10.42 -1.32 18.58
C ALA A 59 -9.36 -2.38 18.88
N LEU A 60 -9.31 -3.41 18.03
CA LEU A 60 -8.26 -4.41 18.01
C LEU A 60 -7.47 -4.26 16.72
N ASP A 61 -6.18 -3.94 16.82
CA ASP A 61 -5.29 -3.80 15.66
C ASP A 61 -4.56 -5.11 15.31
N TYR A 62 -4.67 -6.15 16.16
CA TYR A 62 -3.99 -7.44 15.99
C TYR A 62 -2.46 -7.33 15.83
N GLY A 63 -1.85 -6.22 16.28
CA GLY A 63 -0.44 -5.92 16.03
C GLY A 63 -0.12 -5.63 14.56
N VAL A 64 -1.12 -5.41 13.71
CA VAL A 64 -0.96 -5.05 12.30
C VAL A 64 -0.56 -3.57 12.20
N PRO A 65 0.52 -3.26 11.44
CA PRO A 65 0.99 -1.88 11.29
C PRO A 65 -0.03 -0.99 10.59
N TYR A 66 0.05 0.32 10.84
CA TYR A 66 -0.75 1.32 10.15
C TYR A 66 -0.52 1.28 8.64
N ASP A 67 -1.60 1.20 7.85
CA ASP A 67 -1.53 1.09 6.40
C ASP A 67 -2.09 2.34 5.70
N TYR A 68 -1.19 3.23 5.23
CA TYR A 68 -1.59 4.43 4.49
C TYR A 68 -2.46 4.12 3.27
N GLY A 69 -2.29 2.95 2.64
CA GLY A 69 -3.06 2.56 1.46
C GLY A 69 -4.29 1.72 1.76
N SER A 70 -4.66 1.53 3.04
CA SER A 70 -5.86 0.78 3.41
C SER A 70 -7.08 1.29 2.65
N ALA A 71 -7.94 0.37 2.21
CA ALA A 71 -9.22 0.74 1.60
C ALA A 71 -10.10 1.56 2.56
N MET A 72 -9.83 1.50 3.87
CA MET A 72 -10.52 2.25 4.92
C MET A 72 -9.88 3.61 5.22
N HIS A 73 -8.85 4.03 4.49
CA HIS A 73 -8.19 5.31 4.72
C HIS A 73 -8.83 6.44 3.90
N TYR A 74 -9.11 7.58 4.53
CA TYR A 74 -9.53 8.79 3.83
C TYR A 74 -8.42 9.42 2.98
N ASN A 75 -8.79 10.19 1.96
CA ASN A 75 -7.82 11.02 1.24
C ASN A 75 -7.46 12.27 2.04
N SER A 76 -6.38 12.94 1.63
CA SER A 76 -5.83 14.14 2.28
C SER A 76 -6.79 15.33 2.36
N HIS A 77 -7.83 15.39 1.52
CA HIS A 77 -8.76 16.51 1.40
C HIS A 77 -10.20 16.17 1.80
N SER A 78 -10.42 14.97 2.36
CA SER A 78 -11.74 14.54 2.83
C SER A 78 -12.35 15.59 3.75
N PHE A 79 -13.59 16.00 3.45
CA PHE A 79 -14.34 17.01 4.21
C PHE A 79 -13.66 18.38 4.36
N SER A 80 -12.78 18.76 3.44
CA SER A 80 -12.18 20.10 3.43
C SER A 80 -13.22 21.20 3.22
N LYS A 81 -13.15 22.28 4.01
CA LYS A 81 -14.03 23.47 3.87
C LYS A 81 -13.43 24.60 3.04
N ASN A 82 -12.13 24.54 2.78
CA ASN A 82 -11.35 25.62 2.16
C ASN A 82 -10.45 25.12 1.01
N GLY A 83 -10.62 23.87 0.58
CA GLY A 83 -9.80 23.25 -0.46
C GLY A 83 -8.37 22.92 -0.01
N GLN A 84 -8.02 23.16 1.26
CA GLN A 84 -6.73 22.78 1.83
C GLN A 84 -6.79 21.36 2.42
N PRO A 85 -5.65 20.66 2.57
CA PRO A 85 -5.62 19.34 3.17
C PRO A 85 -6.21 19.33 4.59
N THR A 86 -6.97 18.29 4.92
CA THR A 86 -7.50 18.02 6.28
C THR A 86 -6.61 17.05 7.05
N MET A 87 -5.74 16.32 6.37
CA MET A 87 -4.72 15.47 6.99
C MET A 87 -3.46 15.38 6.12
N LEU A 88 -2.30 15.19 6.76
CA LEU A 88 -1.01 15.01 6.09
C LEU A 88 -0.23 13.87 6.75
N PRO A 89 0.35 12.93 5.98
CA PRO A 89 1.33 11.98 6.49
C PRO A 89 2.59 12.67 7.01
N TYR A 90 3.17 12.16 8.10
CA TYR A 90 4.48 12.66 8.58
C TYR A 90 5.64 12.30 7.66
N ILE A 91 5.49 11.22 6.88
CA ILE A 91 6.40 10.87 5.78
C ILE A 91 5.72 11.38 4.49
N PRO A 92 6.14 12.53 3.93
CA PRO A 92 5.40 13.20 2.85
C PRO A 92 5.22 12.34 1.59
N MET A 93 6.09 11.36 1.39
CA MET A 93 6.03 10.40 0.27
C MET A 93 4.72 9.61 0.22
N TYR A 94 4.01 9.51 1.34
CA TYR A 94 2.72 8.81 1.43
C TYR A 94 1.51 9.69 1.08
N GLU A 95 1.70 10.97 0.74
CA GLU A 95 0.60 11.89 0.45
C GLU A 95 -0.30 11.40 -0.68
N LYS A 96 0.27 10.86 -1.77
CA LYS A 96 -0.48 10.27 -2.89
C LYS A 96 -0.93 8.82 -2.64
N THR A 97 -0.57 8.24 -1.50
CA THR A 97 -0.94 6.88 -1.08
C THR A 97 -2.28 6.88 -0.36
N ILE A 98 -2.49 7.84 0.56
CA ILE A 98 -3.70 7.91 1.37
C ILE A 98 -4.95 8.20 0.54
N GLY A 99 -6.02 7.45 0.82
CA GLY A 99 -7.28 7.55 0.11
C GLY A 99 -7.20 7.23 -1.37
N SER A 100 -6.19 6.47 -1.79
CA SER A 100 -6.23 5.76 -3.05
C SER A 100 -7.52 4.92 -3.06
N LYS A 101 -8.34 5.06 -4.12
CA LYS A 101 -9.55 4.25 -4.28
C LYS A 101 -9.18 2.83 -4.73
N SER A 102 -8.43 2.12 -3.89
CA SER A 102 -8.02 0.74 -4.12
C SER A 102 -9.01 -0.25 -3.51
N GLU A 103 -8.96 -1.46 -4.03
CA GLU A 103 -9.49 -2.61 -3.32
C GLU A 103 -8.79 -2.81 -1.97
N ALA A 104 -9.41 -3.63 -1.11
CA ALA A 104 -8.87 -4.02 0.19
C ALA A 104 -7.41 -4.51 0.08
N THR A 105 -6.53 -3.94 0.91
CA THR A 105 -5.10 -4.27 0.89
C THR A 105 -4.83 -5.65 1.48
N PHE A 106 -3.58 -6.10 1.35
CA PHE A 106 -3.14 -7.34 1.98
C PHE A 106 -3.38 -7.34 3.49
N LEU A 107 -3.18 -6.17 4.15
CA LEU A 107 -3.38 -6.03 5.58
C LEU A 107 -4.86 -5.94 5.97
N ASP A 108 -5.69 -5.25 5.17
CA ASP A 108 -7.14 -5.23 5.37
C ASP A 108 -7.71 -6.65 5.41
N ILE A 109 -7.33 -7.48 4.45
CA ILE A 109 -7.78 -8.88 4.36
C ILE A 109 -7.11 -9.75 5.44
N MET A 110 -5.87 -9.46 5.85
CA MET A 110 -5.21 -10.17 6.94
C MET A 110 -5.97 -9.98 8.26
N VAL A 111 -6.34 -8.75 8.62
CA VAL A 111 -7.10 -8.45 9.85
C VAL A 111 -8.46 -9.17 9.84
N LEU A 112 -9.18 -9.17 8.71
CA LEU A 112 -10.42 -9.93 8.58
C LEU A 112 -10.23 -11.43 8.86
N ASN A 113 -9.16 -12.02 8.34
CA ASN A 113 -8.90 -13.44 8.54
C ASN A 113 -8.43 -13.76 9.97
N LEU A 114 -7.67 -12.86 10.61
CA LEU A 114 -7.33 -12.99 12.03
C LEU A 114 -8.58 -12.93 12.90
N TYR A 115 -9.54 -12.07 12.59
CA TYR A 115 -10.77 -11.96 13.37
C TYR A 115 -11.75 -13.13 13.14
N TYR A 116 -12.02 -13.47 11.87
CA TYR A 116 -13.11 -14.39 11.52
C TYR A 116 -12.67 -15.82 11.18
N CYS A 117 -11.38 -16.03 10.89
CA CYS A 117 -10.91 -17.25 10.22
C CYS A 117 -9.74 -17.94 10.93
N GLU A 118 -9.28 -17.46 12.09
CA GLU A 118 -8.08 -17.95 12.77
C GLU A 118 -8.16 -19.45 13.12
N ASP A 119 -9.36 -19.93 13.45
CA ASP A 119 -9.62 -21.31 13.91
C ASP A 119 -10.02 -22.28 12.80
N ILE A 120 -10.06 -21.85 11.54
CA ILE A 120 -10.46 -22.72 10.41
C ILE A 120 -9.41 -23.81 10.17
N CYS A 121 -8.13 -23.47 10.25
CA CYS A 121 -7.03 -24.38 9.99
C CYS A 121 -6.51 -25.02 11.27
N LEU A 122 -6.81 -26.31 11.46
CA LEU A 122 -6.39 -27.10 12.62
C LEU A 122 -4.86 -27.29 12.68
N ASN A 123 -4.22 -27.46 11.51
CA ASN A 123 -2.77 -27.57 11.41
C ASN A 123 -2.21 -26.21 11.02
N LYS A 124 -1.16 -25.75 11.70
CA LYS A 124 -0.47 -24.50 11.37
C LYS A 124 0.74 -24.78 10.49
N ILE A 125 0.92 -23.97 9.45
CA ILE A 125 2.10 -23.97 8.58
C ILE A 125 2.88 -22.66 8.74
N THR A 126 4.17 -22.68 8.40
CA THR A 126 4.98 -21.46 8.39
C THR A 126 4.90 -20.78 7.04
N CYS A 127 4.57 -19.49 7.04
CA CYS A 127 4.59 -18.64 5.85
C CYS A 127 5.81 -17.70 5.89
N LYS A 128 6.48 -17.55 4.75
CA LYS A 128 7.61 -16.64 4.55
C LYS A 128 7.14 -15.28 4.05
N ASN A 129 8.03 -14.30 4.04
CA ASN A 129 7.80 -12.95 3.51
C ASN A 129 6.50 -12.31 4.02
N ASN A 130 6.20 -12.52 5.31
CA ASN A 130 5.00 -12.04 5.99
C ASN A 130 3.67 -12.50 5.37
N GLY A 131 3.66 -13.60 4.63
CA GLY A 131 2.44 -14.32 4.29
C GLY A 131 1.74 -14.87 5.53
N TYR A 132 0.47 -15.24 5.39
CA TYR A 132 -0.30 -15.93 6.43
C TYR A 132 -1.03 -17.12 5.84
N GLN A 133 -1.41 -18.09 6.68
CA GLN A 133 -2.06 -19.32 6.22
C GLN A 133 -3.41 -19.00 5.57
N ASP A 134 -3.67 -19.55 4.39
CA ASP A 134 -4.94 -19.32 3.70
C ASP A 134 -6.05 -20.13 4.40
N PRO A 135 -7.07 -19.48 5.00
CA PRO A 135 -8.14 -20.20 5.68
C PRO A 135 -9.01 -21.03 4.72
N ASN A 136 -9.04 -20.70 3.44
CA ASN A 136 -9.77 -21.49 2.44
C ASN A 136 -8.93 -22.66 1.90
N SER A 137 -7.64 -22.72 2.23
CA SER A 137 -6.72 -23.75 1.77
C SER A 137 -5.58 -23.91 2.77
N CYS A 138 -5.85 -24.64 3.86
CA CYS A 138 -4.95 -24.76 5.00
C CYS A 138 -3.56 -25.33 4.70
N GLU A 139 -3.35 -25.92 3.52
CA GLU A 139 -2.04 -26.43 3.13
C GLU A 139 -1.13 -25.40 2.47
N ARG A 140 -1.61 -24.17 2.24
CA ARG A 140 -0.85 -23.10 1.58
C ARG A 140 -1.00 -21.76 2.29
N CYS A 141 -0.09 -20.86 1.97
CA CYS A 141 -0.10 -19.49 2.43
C CYS A 141 -0.78 -18.58 1.41
N LYS A 142 -1.42 -17.53 1.92
CA LYS A 142 -1.81 -16.34 1.19
C LYS A 142 -0.63 -15.36 1.19
N CYS A 143 -0.15 -15.04 0.00
CA CYS A 143 1.09 -14.30 -0.20
C CYS A 143 0.85 -12.84 -0.50
N LEU A 144 1.74 -11.99 -0.01
CA LEU A 144 1.83 -10.60 -0.44
C LEU A 144 2.18 -10.58 -1.94
N LYS A 145 1.53 -9.68 -2.71
CA LYS A 145 1.81 -9.47 -4.14
C LYS A 145 3.32 -9.30 -4.40
N GLY A 146 3.87 -10.01 -5.38
CA GLY A 146 5.31 -10.15 -5.59
C GLY A 146 5.90 -11.46 -5.06
N PHE A 147 5.17 -12.17 -4.20
CA PHE A 147 5.56 -13.49 -3.70
C PHE A 147 4.52 -14.55 -4.09
N THR A 148 4.98 -15.79 -4.25
CA THR A 148 4.16 -16.95 -4.63
C THR A 148 4.72 -18.24 -4.02
N GLY A 149 4.19 -19.39 -4.45
CA GLY A 149 4.53 -20.70 -3.93
C GLY A 149 3.66 -21.09 -2.74
N ARG A 150 3.91 -22.30 -2.21
CA ARG A 150 3.12 -22.86 -1.11
C ARG A 150 3.28 -22.06 0.19
N ASP A 151 4.49 -21.57 0.46
CA ASP A 151 4.87 -20.88 1.68
C ASP A 151 5.26 -19.41 1.47
N CYS A 152 4.99 -18.84 0.28
CA CYS A 152 5.38 -17.47 -0.09
C CYS A 152 6.89 -17.22 -0.21
N SER A 153 7.72 -18.25 -0.32
CA SER A 153 9.18 -18.10 -0.47
C SER A 153 9.62 -17.73 -1.88
N GLU A 154 8.81 -18.04 -2.89
CA GLU A 154 9.11 -17.82 -4.31
C GLU A 154 8.72 -16.40 -4.73
N ILE A 155 9.40 -15.85 -5.73
CA ILE A 155 9.06 -14.54 -6.31
C ILE A 155 8.09 -14.73 -7.47
N GLU A 156 7.03 -13.94 -7.47
CA GLU A 156 6.02 -13.92 -8.53
C GLU A 156 6.62 -13.38 -9.83
N ARG A 157 6.56 -14.18 -10.90
CA ARG A 157 7.05 -13.80 -12.24
C ARG A 157 5.89 -13.44 -13.16
N ASN A 158 6.04 -12.33 -13.87
CA ASN A 158 5.16 -11.90 -14.94
C ASN A 158 5.97 -11.88 -16.24
N SER A 159 5.51 -12.63 -17.25
CA SER A 159 6.19 -12.75 -18.54
C SER A 159 6.33 -11.44 -19.32
N LEU A 160 5.54 -10.41 -18.98
CA LEU A 160 5.62 -9.08 -19.57
C LEU A 160 6.72 -8.20 -18.91
N CYS A 161 7.33 -8.68 -17.84
CA CYS A 161 8.27 -7.93 -17.00
C CYS A 161 9.65 -8.58 -17.08
N GLU A 162 10.63 -7.84 -17.59
CA GLU A 162 12.02 -8.31 -17.64
C GLU A 162 12.68 -8.21 -16.27
N ASN A 163 13.48 -9.22 -15.89
CA ASN A 163 14.36 -9.20 -14.72
C ASN A 163 13.74 -8.61 -13.44
N GLN A 164 12.79 -9.33 -12.85
CA GLN A 164 12.12 -8.92 -11.60
C GLN A 164 12.96 -9.12 -10.33
N GLU A 165 14.12 -9.77 -10.42
CA GLU A 165 15.07 -9.96 -9.32
C GLU A 165 16.34 -9.17 -9.63
N LEU A 166 16.56 -8.08 -8.90
CA LEU A 166 17.64 -7.13 -9.13
C LEU A 166 18.57 -7.07 -7.91
N PHE A 167 19.84 -6.77 -8.16
CA PHE A 167 20.85 -6.68 -7.10
C PHE A 167 21.53 -5.31 -7.08
N ALA A 168 21.38 -4.60 -5.96
CA ALA A 168 22.04 -3.34 -5.68
C ALA A 168 23.45 -3.59 -5.12
N ASP A 169 24.44 -2.99 -5.77
CA ASP A 169 25.84 -2.93 -5.34
C ASP A 169 26.31 -1.47 -5.37
N GLY A 170 27.62 -1.23 -5.28
CA GLY A 170 28.18 0.13 -5.31
C GLY A 170 28.05 0.86 -6.65
N THR A 171 27.47 0.23 -7.68
CA THR A 171 27.26 0.85 -8.99
C THR A 171 25.81 1.33 -9.15
N ARG A 172 25.66 2.51 -9.76
CA ARG A 172 24.36 3.07 -10.11
C ARG A 172 23.77 2.34 -11.30
N LYS A 173 22.67 1.60 -11.09
CA LYS A 173 21.98 0.81 -12.11
C LYS A 173 20.63 1.42 -12.44
N LEU A 174 20.16 1.22 -13.67
CA LEU A 174 18.86 1.67 -14.16
C LEU A 174 17.87 0.50 -14.18
N LEU A 175 16.68 0.74 -13.64
CA LEU A 175 15.45 0.01 -13.90
C LEU A 175 14.54 0.92 -14.72
N TYR A 176 14.24 0.50 -15.95
CA TYR A 176 13.28 1.14 -16.82
C TYR A 176 12.07 0.22 -17.01
N VAL A 177 10.87 0.76 -16.90
CA VAL A 177 9.62 0.01 -17.11
C VAL A 177 8.56 0.91 -17.72
N ASP A 178 7.88 0.43 -18.76
CA ASP A 178 6.92 1.19 -19.55
C ASP A 178 5.79 0.34 -20.13
N GLY A 179 4.64 0.94 -20.37
CA GLY A 179 3.51 0.31 -21.04
C GLY A 179 2.52 -0.41 -20.13
N GLU A 180 1.53 -1.08 -20.73
CA GLU A 180 0.41 -1.69 -19.99
C GLU A 180 0.84 -3.04 -19.35
N LYS A 181 1.16 -3.01 -18.05
CA LYS A 181 1.51 -4.20 -17.26
C LYS A 181 1.48 -3.94 -15.76
N ASP A 182 1.48 -5.03 -15.00
CA ASP A 182 1.64 -5.05 -13.54
C ASP A 182 2.89 -5.86 -13.17
N CYS A 183 3.96 -5.17 -12.81
CA CYS A 183 5.27 -5.74 -12.52
C CYS A 183 5.66 -5.48 -11.07
N VAL A 184 6.16 -6.50 -10.37
CA VAL A 184 6.83 -6.33 -9.09
C VAL A 184 8.31 -6.66 -9.25
N TYR A 185 9.18 -5.71 -8.92
CA TYR A 185 10.62 -5.83 -8.92
C TYR A 185 11.13 -5.92 -7.48
N HIS A 186 11.97 -6.91 -7.21
CA HIS A 186 12.65 -7.09 -5.94
C HIS A 186 14.10 -6.63 -6.11
N ILE A 187 14.44 -5.49 -5.54
CA ILE A 187 15.82 -4.98 -5.48
C ILE A 187 16.41 -5.40 -4.15
N LYS A 188 17.35 -6.33 -4.16
CA LYS A 188 18.03 -6.85 -2.96
C LYS A 188 19.48 -6.37 -2.91
N SER A 189 20.09 -6.40 -1.74
CA SER A 189 21.52 -6.19 -1.56
C SER A 189 22.10 -7.19 -0.55
N LYS A 190 23.36 -7.00 -0.14
CA LYS A 190 23.92 -7.80 0.97
C LYS A 190 23.20 -7.44 2.28
N SER A 191 22.96 -8.45 3.11
CA SER A 191 22.26 -8.28 4.38
C SER A 191 22.88 -7.16 5.24
N GLY A 192 22.01 -6.32 5.81
CA GLY A 192 22.40 -5.17 6.64
C GLY A 192 22.66 -3.87 5.85
N ASN A 193 22.78 -3.92 4.53
CA ASN A 193 22.93 -2.71 3.72
C ASN A 193 21.58 -2.03 3.46
N ARG A 194 21.63 -0.72 3.26
CA ARG A 194 20.51 0.09 2.78
C ARG A 194 20.68 0.38 1.29
N ILE A 195 19.58 0.59 0.60
CA ILE A 195 19.50 0.78 -0.84
C ILE A 195 18.97 2.18 -1.08
N LEU A 196 19.71 2.97 -1.85
CA LEU A 196 19.25 4.24 -2.39
C LEU A 196 18.47 3.98 -3.67
N ILE A 197 17.23 4.44 -3.71
CA ILE A 197 16.37 4.43 -4.90
C ILE A 197 16.15 5.88 -5.31
N GLU A 198 16.45 6.20 -6.55
CA GLU A 198 16.17 7.49 -7.15
C GLU A 198 15.22 7.30 -8.32
N VAL A 199 13.95 7.63 -8.09
CA VAL A 199 12.97 7.75 -9.16
C VAL A 199 13.25 9.07 -9.87
N LYS A 200 13.90 8.99 -11.03
CA LYS A 200 14.28 10.16 -11.82
C LYS A 200 13.05 10.77 -12.48
N THR A 201 12.25 9.92 -13.11
CA THR A 201 11.01 10.32 -13.79
C THR A 201 10.00 9.20 -13.66
N VAL A 202 8.79 9.54 -13.25
CA VAL A 202 7.57 8.76 -13.49
C VAL A 202 6.69 9.60 -14.40
N SER A 203 5.99 8.95 -15.32
CA SER A 203 4.86 9.53 -16.03
C SER A 203 3.77 8.46 -16.10
N ILE A 204 2.81 8.52 -15.17
CA ILE A 204 1.75 7.50 -15.07
C ILE A 204 0.39 8.19 -14.92
N ASN A 205 -0.46 8.02 -15.92
CA ASN A 205 -1.81 8.56 -16.00
C ASN A 205 -2.82 7.48 -16.44
N PRO A 206 -4.13 7.64 -16.17
CA PRO A 206 -4.77 8.71 -15.41
C PRO A 206 -4.55 8.59 -13.89
N THR A 207 -4.85 9.66 -13.15
CA THR A 207 -4.74 9.74 -11.68
C THR A 207 -6.06 10.24 -11.07
N TYR A 208 -6.12 10.37 -9.74
CA TYR A 208 -7.15 11.15 -9.06
C TYR A 208 -6.53 12.47 -8.56
N ASP A 209 -7.36 13.49 -8.35
CA ASP A 209 -6.90 14.85 -7.96
C ASP A 209 -5.88 14.85 -6.80
N TYR A 210 -6.07 13.99 -5.81
CA TYR A 210 -5.27 13.96 -4.58
C TYR A 210 -4.56 12.63 -4.31
N SER A 211 -4.69 11.63 -5.18
CA SER A 211 -4.10 10.30 -4.96
C SER A 211 -3.82 9.58 -6.27
N CYS A 212 -2.90 8.61 -6.24
CA CYS A 212 -2.69 7.74 -7.39
C CYS A 212 -3.82 6.70 -7.49
N ARG A 213 -4.17 6.34 -8.73
CA ARG A 213 -5.09 5.22 -8.96
C ARG A 213 -4.40 3.90 -8.64
N ALA A 214 -5.16 2.94 -8.13
CA ALA A 214 -4.62 1.62 -7.81
C ALA A 214 -4.07 0.88 -9.05
N ASP A 215 -4.66 1.14 -10.22
CA ASP A 215 -4.34 0.53 -11.52
C ASP A 215 -3.34 1.36 -12.36
N ASN A 216 -2.94 2.55 -11.89
CA ASN A 216 -1.98 3.43 -12.56
C ASN A 216 -1.11 4.13 -11.50
N LYS A 217 -0.03 3.45 -11.10
CA LYS A 217 0.94 3.96 -10.12
C LYS A 217 2.27 3.25 -10.19
N LEU A 218 3.30 3.92 -9.68
CA LEU A 218 4.52 3.32 -9.18
C LEU A 218 4.46 3.28 -7.65
N GLU A 219 4.52 2.10 -7.05
CA GLU A 219 4.56 1.90 -5.60
C GLU A 219 5.98 1.50 -5.18
N VAL A 220 6.57 2.25 -4.25
CA VAL A 220 7.89 1.97 -3.69
C VAL A 220 7.75 1.55 -2.22
N LYS A 221 8.02 0.26 -1.93
CA LYS A 221 8.06 -0.30 -0.58
C LYS A 221 9.51 -0.34 -0.08
N PHE A 222 9.91 0.74 0.56
CA PHE A 222 11.26 0.96 1.09
C PHE A 222 11.36 0.63 2.60
N GLN A 223 10.23 0.54 3.31
CA GLN A 223 10.20 0.14 4.71
C GLN A 223 10.58 -1.33 4.89
N SER A 224 11.02 -1.69 6.10
CA SER A 224 11.46 -3.03 6.45
C SER A 224 10.35 -4.07 6.27
N ASN A 225 9.17 -3.79 6.83
CA ASN A 225 7.96 -4.57 6.62
C ASN A 225 7.38 -4.26 5.23
N LYS A 226 7.22 -5.30 4.40
CA LYS A 226 6.69 -5.19 3.04
C LYS A 226 5.16 -5.35 2.97
N THR A 227 4.48 -5.68 4.07
CA THR A 227 3.02 -5.88 4.05
C THR A 227 2.25 -4.57 3.92
N THR A 228 2.74 -3.48 4.54
CA THR A 228 2.15 -2.14 4.44
C THR A 228 2.25 -1.60 3.02
N SER A 229 1.28 -0.80 2.58
CA SER A 229 1.37 -0.11 1.30
C SER A 229 2.64 0.74 1.23
N GLY A 230 3.24 0.81 0.04
CA GLY A 230 4.39 1.66 -0.23
C GLY A 230 3.99 3.11 -0.53
N ALA A 231 4.98 3.95 -0.79
CA ALA A 231 4.74 5.30 -1.30
C ALA A 231 4.32 5.23 -2.77
N PHE A 232 3.19 5.83 -3.12
CA PHE A 232 2.70 5.89 -4.49
C PHE A 232 3.20 7.14 -5.21
N LEU A 233 3.66 6.95 -6.45
CA LEU A 233 4.04 7.98 -7.40
C LEU A 233 3.23 7.78 -8.68
N CYS A 234 2.75 8.88 -9.24
CA CYS A 234 1.99 8.95 -10.48
C CYS A 234 2.10 10.39 -11.02
N GLU A 235 1.52 10.66 -12.18
CA GLU A 235 1.77 11.90 -12.93
C GLU A 235 3.26 12.06 -13.21
N GLU A 236 3.72 13.28 -13.43
CA GLU A 236 5.14 13.59 -13.45
C GLU A 236 5.68 13.76 -12.03
N ALA A 237 6.59 12.87 -11.63
CA ALA A 237 7.20 12.93 -10.31
C ALA A 237 8.67 12.47 -10.30
N THR A 238 9.45 13.08 -9.42
CA THR A 238 10.82 12.71 -9.08
C THR A 238 10.90 12.54 -7.57
N GLN A 239 11.51 11.45 -7.10
CA GLN A 239 11.61 11.18 -5.67
C GLN A 239 12.79 10.27 -5.34
N GLN A 240 13.48 10.54 -4.24
CA GLN A 240 14.51 9.66 -3.68
C GLN A 240 14.00 8.95 -2.44
N PHE A 241 14.33 7.66 -2.30
CA PHE A 241 14.04 6.81 -1.14
C PHE A 241 15.32 6.18 -0.64
N ILE A 242 15.41 6.03 0.67
CA ILE A 242 16.43 5.21 1.32
C ILE A 242 15.70 4.08 2.03
N SER A 243 15.98 2.83 1.65
CA SER A 243 15.35 1.67 2.27
C SER A 243 15.72 1.52 3.74
N GLU A 244 14.86 0.94 4.56
CA GLU A 244 15.18 0.61 5.96
C GLU A 244 16.05 -0.64 6.09
N ASN A 245 16.05 -1.50 5.06
CA ASN A 245 16.81 -2.75 5.03
C ASN A 245 17.34 -3.08 3.63
N ASP A 246 17.89 -4.28 3.47
CA ASP A 246 18.55 -4.78 2.27
C ASP A 246 17.59 -5.23 1.16
N HIS A 247 16.30 -4.90 1.25
CA HIS A 247 15.29 -5.28 0.27
C HIS A 247 14.31 -4.14 0.02
N VAL A 248 14.15 -3.75 -1.24
CA VAL A 248 13.10 -2.85 -1.74
C VAL A 248 12.20 -3.63 -2.68
N MET A 249 10.89 -3.39 -2.61
CA MET A 249 9.96 -3.82 -3.64
C MET A 249 9.44 -2.60 -4.40
N ILE A 250 9.50 -2.65 -5.71
CA ILE A 250 8.94 -1.64 -6.60
C ILE A 250 7.84 -2.30 -7.41
N ARG A 251 6.61 -1.80 -7.31
CA ARG A 251 5.49 -2.26 -8.12
C ARG A 251 5.10 -1.19 -9.12
N TYR A 252 5.20 -1.51 -10.40
CA TYR A 252 4.70 -0.68 -11.49
C TYR A 252 3.39 -1.28 -11.97
N THR A 253 2.32 -0.49 -11.97
CA THR A 253 1.01 -0.90 -12.50
C THR A 253 0.49 0.19 -13.43
N SER A 254 0.10 -0.19 -14.65
CA SER A 254 -0.38 0.74 -15.66
C SER A 254 -1.44 0.11 -16.56
N THR A 255 -2.43 0.92 -16.95
CA THR A 255 -3.45 0.62 -17.96
C THR A 255 -3.19 1.30 -19.30
N LYS A 256 -2.01 1.90 -19.51
CA LYS A 256 -1.68 2.71 -20.70
C LYS A 256 -0.29 2.39 -21.24
N PHE A 257 -0.14 2.44 -22.56
CA PHE A 257 1.11 2.12 -23.26
C PHE A 257 2.20 3.20 -23.14
N ASP A 258 1.80 4.46 -22.94
CA ASP A 258 2.68 5.62 -22.85
C ASP A 258 3.15 5.93 -21.42
N ASN A 259 2.60 5.23 -20.43
CA ASN A 259 3.05 5.35 -19.04
C ASN A 259 4.43 4.71 -18.86
N PHE A 260 5.32 5.31 -18.06
CA PHE A 260 6.64 4.74 -17.78
C PHE A 260 7.25 5.21 -16.45
N ALA A 261 8.33 4.56 -16.03
CA ALA A 261 9.16 4.96 -14.91
C ALA A 261 10.66 4.71 -15.19
N GLU A 262 11.49 5.71 -14.91
CA GLU A 262 12.95 5.66 -14.87
C GLU A 262 13.44 5.67 -13.42
N ILE A 263 14.05 4.58 -12.97
CA ILE A 263 14.43 4.38 -11.57
C ILE A 263 15.89 3.96 -11.50
N TYR A 264 16.69 4.71 -10.75
CA TYR A 264 18.06 4.32 -10.45
C TYR A 264 18.13 3.70 -9.07
N TYR A 265 18.98 2.68 -8.92
CA TYR A 265 19.22 2.04 -7.65
C TYR A 265 20.70 1.71 -7.46
N GLN A 266 21.15 1.82 -6.21
CA GLN A 266 22.51 1.49 -5.77
C GLN A 266 22.53 1.28 -4.26
N LEU A 267 23.64 0.76 -3.74
CA LEU A 267 23.91 0.82 -2.30
C LEU A 267 23.97 2.26 -1.81
N GLN A 268 23.40 2.50 -0.63
CA GLN A 268 23.51 3.78 0.06
C GLN A 268 24.90 3.95 0.68
#